data_AF-A0A0A9CZI5-F1
#
_entry.id   AF-A0A0A9CZI5-F1
#
_cell.length_a   1.000
_cell.length_b   1.000
_cell.length_c   1.000
_cell.angle_alpha   90.00
_cell.angle_beta   90.00
_cell.angle_gamma   90.00
#
_symmetry.space_group_name_H-M   'P 1'
#
loop_
_entity.id
_entity.type
_entity.pdbx_description
1 polymer ?
#
loop_
_entity_poly.entity_id
_entity_poly.type
_entity_poly.pdbx_seq_one_letter_code
_entity_poly.pdbx_strand_id
1 'polypeptide(L)'
;MASNCAGEKRRALLEEPTWRAYCNGRKCGFAVRRECGADEWKVLGAVEPVSVGAGVLPDDVACSGAGAAEGDLMYMRARFERVVGSRDSEAFYMMNPDGSGGPELSIYLLRV
;
A
#
# COMPACT_ATOMS: atom_id res chain seq x y z
N MET A 1 -36.70 -10.15 -9.11
CA MET A 1 -36.89 -9.73 -7.70
C MET A 1 -35.73 -8.83 -7.32
N ALA A 2 -35.97 -7.52 -7.29
CA ALA A 2 -35.04 -6.55 -6.74
C ALA A 2 -35.44 -6.30 -5.29
N SER A 3 -34.60 -6.72 -4.34
CA SER A 3 -34.63 -6.41 -2.91
C SER A 3 -33.24 -6.81 -2.37
N ASN A 4 -32.46 -6.03 -1.64
CA ASN A 4 -32.83 -5.03 -0.64
C ASN A 4 -31.69 -4.00 -0.47
N CYS A 5 -32.05 -2.72 -0.39
CA CYS A 5 -31.17 -1.66 0.10
C CYS A 5 -30.96 -1.84 1.61
N ALA A 6 -29.82 -2.40 2.01
CA ALA A 6 -29.27 -2.08 3.32
C ALA A 6 -28.37 -0.86 3.12
N GLY A 7 -28.65 0.23 3.83
CA GLY A 7 -27.68 1.31 4.00
C GLY A 7 -26.48 0.76 4.77
N GLU A 8 -25.59 0.06 4.07
CA GLU A 8 -24.27 -0.25 4.57
C GLU A 8 -23.63 1.12 4.80
N LYS A 9 -23.28 1.41 6.06
CA LYS A 9 -22.39 2.55 6.34
C LYS A 9 -21.17 2.30 5.48
N ARG A 10 -21.07 3.03 4.36
CA ARG A 10 -20.01 2.84 3.38
C ARG A 10 -18.71 3.05 4.14
N ARG A 11 -17.97 1.96 4.35
CA ARG A 11 -16.71 1.99 5.11
C ARG A 11 -15.74 2.91 4.39
N ALA A 12 -14.81 3.51 5.13
CA ALA A 12 -13.78 4.32 4.49
C ALA A 12 -13.05 3.46 3.44
N LEU A 13 -12.55 4.04 2.35
CA LEU A 13 -11.98 3.23 1.27
C LEU A 13 -10.87 2.32 1.80
N LEU A 14 -10.02 2.79 2.71
CA LEU A 14 -8.93 2.01 3.32
C LEU A 14 -9.39 0.93 4.33
N GLU A 15 -10.67 0.89 4.70
CA GLU A 15 -11.25 -0.14 5.55
C GLU A 15 -11.80 -1.33 4.77
N GLU A 16 -11.87 -1.23 3.44
CA GLU A 16 -12.29 -2.33 2.58
C GLU A 16 -11.28 -3.50 2.67
N PRO A 17 -11.73 -4.75 2.51
CA PRO A 17 -10.83 -5.91 2.57
C PRO A 17 -9.96 -6.02 1.31
N THR A 18 -10.41 -5.50 0.16
CA THR A 18 -9.76 -5.67 -1.14
C THR A 18 -10.00 -4.45 -2.02
N TRP A 19 -9.02 -4.12 -2.86
CA TRP A 19 -9.09 -3.09 -3.89
C TRP A 19 -8.55 -3.60 -5.21
N ARG A 20 -8.96 -2.97 -6.30
CA ARG A 20 -8.20 -3.03 -7.55
C ARG A 20 -7.07 -2.00 -7.47
N ALA A 21 -5.83 -2.46 -7.63
CA ALA A 21 -4.66 -1.62 -7.53
C ALA A 21 -4.09 -1.26 -8.91
N TYR A 22 -3.69 0.00 -9.07
CA TYR A 22 -2.91 0.47 -10.21
C TYR A 22 -1.62 1.11 -9.72
N CYS A 23 -0.51 0.83 -10.42
CA CYS A 23 0.78 1.43 -10.15
C CYS A 23 1.23 2.16 -11.43
N ASN A 24 1.52 3.47 -11.34
CA ASN A 24 1.93 4.28 -12.50
C ASN A 24 0.96 4.17 -13.69
N GLY A 25 -0.36 4.18 -13.39
CA GLY A 25 -1.43 4.06 -14.37
C GLY A 25 -1.63 2.65 -14.94
N ARG A 26 -0.80 1.66 -14.58
CA ARG A 26 -0.94 0.26 -15.02
C ARG A 26 -1.68 -0.56 -13.98
N LYS A 27 -2.57 -1.44 -14.43
CA LYS A 27 -3.30 -2.36 -13.54
C LYS A 27 -2.33 -3.40 -12.96
N CYS A 28 -2.15 -3.38 -11.64
CA CYS A 28 -1.24 -4.29 -10.92
C CYS A 28 -1.96 -5.52 -10.35
N GLY A 29 -3.31 -5.52 -10.34
CA GLY A 29 -4.11 -6.63 -9.85
C GLY A 29 -5.00 -6.22 -8.69
N PHE A 30 -5.05 -7.05 -7.65
CA PHE A 30 -5.80 -6.79 -6.42
C PHE A 30 -4.84 -6.49 -5.27
N ALA A 31 -5.17 -5.47 -4.47
CA ALA A 31 -4.55 -5.23 -3.17
C ALA A 31 -5.50 -5.75 -2.09
N VAL A 32 -4.95 -6.34 -1.03
CA VAL A 32 -5.72 -6.87 0.10
C VAL A 32 -5.29 -6.19 1.38
N ARG A 33 -6.26 -5.89 2.24
CA ARG A 33 -5.99 -5.38 3.58
C ARG A 33 -5.44 -6.51 4.42
N ARG A 34 -4.33 -6.26 5.11
CA ARG A 34 -3.76 -7.18 6.11
C ARG A 34 -3.67 -6.48 7.45
N GLU A 35 -3.95 -7.22 8.50
CA GLU A 35 -3.68 -6.79 9.86
C GLU A 35 -2.19 -7.00 10.15
N CYS A 36 -1.57 -6.08 10.88
CA CYS A 36 -0.15 -6.18 11.24
C CYS A 36 0.00 -7.14 12.43
N GLY A 37 0.52 -8.33 12.18
CA GLY A 37 0.94 -9.29 13.19
C GLY A 37 2.38 -9.04 13.65
N ALA A 38 2.89 -9.93 14.49
CA ALA A 38 4.23 -9.80 15.07
C ALA A 38 5.33 -9.66 14.01
N ASP A 39 5.22 -10.38 12.89
CA ASP A 39 6.24 -10.34 11.84
C ASP A 39 6.14 -9.07 10.99
N GLU A 40 4.94 -8.57 10.69
CA GLU A 40 4.78 -7.25 10.06
C GLU A 40 5.33 -6.14 10.94
N TRP A 41 5.12 -6.20 12.26
CA TRP A 41 5.69 -5.23 13.20
C TRP A 41 7.22 -5.27 13.25
N LYS A 42 7.86 -6.45 13.10
CA LYS A 42 9.33 -6.54 12.98
C LYS A 42 9.83 -5.80 11.74
N VAL A 43 9.19 -6.02 10.59
CA VAL A 43 9.52 -5.30 9.35
C VAL A 43 9.34 -3.79 9.53
N LEU A 44 8.20 -3.36 10.07
CA LEU A 44 7.91 -1.94 10.31
C LEU A 44 8.92 -1.29 11.28
N GLY A 45 9.34 -2.01 12.32
CA GLY A 45 10.38 -1.56 13.24
C GLY A 45 11.76 -1.46 12.59
N ALA A 46 12.11 -2.40 11.71
CA ALA A 46 13.40 -2.37 11.01
C ALA A 46 13.51 -1.20 10.03
N VAL A 47 12.40 -0.77 9.41
CA VAL A 47 12.37 0.39 8.51
C VAL A 47 12.07 1.72 9.20
N GLU A 48 11.67 1.72 10.48
CA GLU A 48 11.39 2.91 11.31
C GLU A 48 12.52 3.95 11.37
N PRO A 49 13.82 3.61 11.40
CA PRO A 49 14.88 4.62 11.37
C PRO A 49 15.10 5.26 9.98
N VAL A 50 14.59 4.66 8.89
CA VAL A 50 14.91 5.05 7.50
C VAL A 50 13.96 6.11 6.96
N SER A 51 14.28 7.41 7.08
CA SER A 51 13.32 8.47 6.71
C SER A 51 12.89 8.46 5.23
N VAL A 52 13.84 8.31 4.31
CA VAL A 52 13.61 8.17 2.86
C VAL A 52 14.72 7.26 2.30
N GLY A 53 14.38 6.29 1.46
CA GLY A 53 15.35 5.43 0.80
C GLY A 53 14.78 4.08 0.37
N ALA A 54 15.66 3.24 -0.17
CA ALA A 54 15.38 1.84 -0.50
C ALA A 54 16.46 0.95 0.13
N GLY A 55 16.11 -0.28 0.46
CA GLY A 55 17.04 -1.22 1.06
C GLY A 55 16.53 -2.64 1.03
N VAL A 56 17.32 -3.52 1.64
CA VAL A 56 17.02 -4.93 1.78
C VAL A 56 17.02 -5.26 3.27
N LEU A 57 15.95 -5.91 3.73
CA LEU A 57 15.88 -6.45 5.08
C LEU A 57 16.39 -7.89 5.05
N PRO A 58 17.16 -8.29 6.07
CA PRO A 58 17.65 -9.65 6.20
C PRO A 58 16.50 -10.63 6.44
N ASP A 59 16.73 -11.90 6.09
CA ASP A 59 15.73 -12.97 6.14
C ASP A 59 15.11 -13.20 7.52
N ASP A 60 15.82 -12.90 8.61
CA ASP A 60 15.33 -13.05 9.98
C ASP A 60 14.25 -12.01 10.35
N VAL A 61 14.22 -10.89 9.61
CA VAL A 61 13.21 -9.82 9.73
C VAL A 61 12.14 -9.97 8.65
N ALA A 62 12.48 -10.53 7.49
CA ALA A 62 11.54 -10.75 6.40
C ALA A 62 10.42 -11.72 6.80
N CYS A 63 9.16 -11.28 6.69
CA CYS A 63 8.02 -12.16 6.89
C CYS A 63 7.83 -13.08 5.67
N SER A 64 7.71 -14.40 5.91
CA SER A 64 7.46 -15.43 4.90
C SER A 64 6.16 -15.22 4.09
N GLY A 65 5.27 -14.33 4.55
CA GLY A 65 4.01 -13.98 3.90
C GLY A 65 4.05 -12.75 2.97
N ALA A 66 5.15 -12.00 2.92
CA ALA A 66 5.27 -10.76 2.12
C ALA A 66 5.63 -11.00 0.64
N GLY A 67 5.52 -12.24 0.15
CA GLY A 67 5.96 -12.59 -1.20
C GLY A 67 7.49 -12.64 -1.35
N ALA A 68 8.22 -12.67 -0.23
CA ALA A 68 9.65 -12.99 -0.18
C ALA A 68 9.81 -14.46 -0.55
N ALA A 69 9.86 -14.74 -1.85
CA ALA A 69 10.26 -16.04 -2.37
C ALA A 69 11.75 -16.19 -2.06
N GLU A 70 12.06 -16.95 -1.01
CA GLU A 70 13.42 -17.42 -0.67
C GLU A 70 14.52 -16.39 -0.99
N GLY A 71 14.45 -15.26 -0.29
CA GLY A 71 15.38 -14.14 -0.44
C GLY A 71 14.87 -12.85 0.18
N ASP A 72 15.75 -12.19 0.92
CA ASP A 72 15.97 -10.74 1.03
C ASP A 72 14.74 -9.87 0.70
N LEU A 73 14.03 -9.39 1.74
CA LEU A 73 12.86 -8.52 1.58
C LEU A 73 13.30 -7.10 1.21
N MET A 74 13.08 -6.72 -0.05
CA MET A 74 13.33 -5.36 -0.52
C MET A 74 12.24 -4.41 -0.05
N TYR A 75 12.62 -3.24 0.45
CA TYR A 75 11.69 -2.20 0.88
C TYR A 75 12.06 -0.83 0.29
N MET A 76 11.03 0.03 0.19
CA MET A 76 11.19 1.46 -0.06
C MET A 76 10.43 2.22 1.02
N ARG A 77 11.04 3.26 1.56
CA ARG A 77 10.40 4.22 2.46
C ARG A 77 10.49 5.60 1.82
N ALA A 78 9.34 6.25 1.69
CA ALA A 78 9.23 7.59 1.13
C ALA A 78 8.02 8.28 1.74
N ARG A 79 7.96 9.60 1.56
CA ARG A 79 6.76 10.38 1.90
C ARG A 79 5.76 10.23 0.76
N PHE A 80 4.52 9.89 1.10
CA PHE A 80 3.44 9.83 0.12
C PHE A 80 2.43 10.95 0.36
N GLU A 81 2.01 11.61 -0.71
CA GLU A 81 0.84 12.47 -0.71
C GLU A 81 -0.40 11.64 -1.02
N ARG A 82 -1.35 11.64 -0.07
CA ARG A 82 -2.64 10.97 -0.24
C ARG A 82 -3.64 11.95 -0.84
N VAL A 83 -4.21 11.57 -1.98
CA VAL A 83 -5.25 12.32 -2.68
C VAL A 83 -6.51 11.47 -2.76
N VAL A 84 -7.59 11.97 -2.17
CA VAL A 84 -8.91 11.32 -2.24
C VAL A 84 -9.59 11.80 -3.52
N GLY A 85 -9.70 10.92 -4.51
CA GLY A 85 -10.33 11.26 -5.79
C GLY A 85 -11.85 11.21 -5.70
N SER A 86 -12.39 10.16 -5.10
CA SER A 86 -13.82 9.99 -4.89
C SER A 86 -14.07 9.09 -3.68
N ARG A 87 -15.35 8.81 -3.39
CA ARG A 87 -15.72 7.85 -2.33
C ARG A 87 -15.21 6.42 -2.61
N ASP A 88 -14.84 6.14 -3.86
CA ASP A 88 -14.42 4.83 -4.34
C ASP A 88 -12.96 4.81 -4.83
N SER A 89 -12.26 5.94 -4.77
CA SER A 89 -10.90 6.06 -5.28
C SER A 89 -10.00 6.93 -4.41
N GLU A 90 -8.84 6.39 -4.06
CA GLU A 90 -7.74 7.11 -3.42
C GLU A 90 -6.43 6.83 -4.15
N ALA A 91 -5.58 7.84 -4.20
CA ALA A 91 -4.27 7.79 -4.82
C ALA A 91 -3.18 8.18 -3.82
N PHE A 92 -2.03 7.56 -3.93
CA PHE A 92 -0.83 7.85 -3.16
C PHE A 92 0.29 8.17 -4.12
N TYR A 93 0.82 9.39 -4.05
CA TYR A 93 1.92 9.85 -4.88
C TYR A 93 3.18 9.90 -4.05
N MET A 94 4.22 9.16 -4.47
CA MET A 94 5.53 9.25 -3.84
C MET A 94 6.12 10.64 -4.10
N MET A 95 6.44 11.35 -3.02
CA MET A 95 7.01 12.69 -3.07
C MET A 95 8.52 12.59 -3.17
N ASN A 96 9.10 13.22 -4.19
CA ASN A 96 10.55 13.36 -4.31
C ASN A 96 11.04 14.40 -3.28
N PRO A 97 12.06 14.09 -2.46
CA PRO A 97 12.60 15.05 -1.49
C PRO A 97 13.17 16.29 -2.16
N ASP A 98 13.67 16.16 -3.40
CA ASP A 98 14.33 17.24 -4.14
C ASP A 98 13.37 18.09 -4.98
N GLY A 99 12.07 17.74 -5.02
CA GLY A 99 11.04 18.48 -5.75
C GLY A 99 11.21 18.55 -7.28
N SER A 100 12.24 17.93 -7.84
CA SER A 100 12.48 17.84 -9.29
C SER A 100 11.82 16.59 -9.88
N GLY A 101 10.99 16.76 -10.90
CA GLY A 101 10.31 15.67 -11.59
C GLY A 101 9.03 15.20 -10.90
N GLY A 102 8.10 14.64 -11.68
CA GLY A 102 6.84 14.09 -11.18
C GLY A 102 7.05 12.85 -10.28
N PRO A 103 5.99 12.36 -9.62
CA PRO A 103 6.09 11.20 -8.73
C PRO A 103 6.55 9.97 -9.51
N GLU A 104 7.69 9.39 -9.12
CA GLU A 104 8.23 8.17 -9.76
C GLU A 104 7.33 6.95 -9.54
N LEU A 105 6.59 6.96 -8.42
CA LEU A 105 5.61 5.95 -8.06
C LEU A 105 4.29 6.60 -7.65
N SER A 106 3.22 6.13 -8.28
CA SER A 106 1.83 6.45 -7.95
C SER A 106 1.05 5.16 -7.74
N ILE A 107 0.31 5.06 -6.65
CA ILE A 107 -0.52 3.90 -6.32
C ILE A 107 -1.97 4.36 -6.25
N TYR A 108 -2.85 3.73 -7.03
CA TYR A 108 -4.29 3.98 -7.00
C TYR A 108 -5.02 2.76 -6.47
N LEU A 109 -5.88 2.98 -5.48
CA LEU A 109 -6.79 1.99 -4.95
C LEU A 109 -8.20 2.34 -5.42
N LEU A 110 -8.83 1.40 -6.13
CA LEU A 110 -10.23 1.49 -6.54
C LEU A 110 -11.03 0.43 -5.81
N ARG A 111 -12.19 0.83 -5.28
CA ARG A 111 -13.16 -0.12 -4.74
C ARG A 111 -13.60 -1.09 -5.84
N VAL A 112 -13.69 -2.37 -5.50
CA VAL A 112 -14.18 -3.45 -6.37
C VAL A 112 -15.61 -3.81 -6.07
#